data_AF-A0AAE4YDZ4-F1
#
_entry.id   AF-A0AAE4YDZ4-F1
#
_cell.length_a   1.000
_cell.length_b   1.000
_cell.length_c   1.000
_cell.angle_alpha   90.00
_cell.angle_beta   90.00
_cell.angle_gamma   90.00
#
_symmetry.space_group_name_H-M   'P 1'
#
loop_
_entity.id
_entity.type
_entity.pdbx_description
1 polymer ?
#
loop_
_entity_poly.entity_id
_entity_poly.type
_entity_poly.pdbx_seq_one_letter_code
_entity_poly.pdbx_strand_id
1 'polypeptide(L)' 'MNENGAKLEGVKRIADFLGVDESTVRRWIKNPKRGAPIRKLGGRYFAWEADLVNWLSGQGLLPA' A
#
# COMPACT_ATOMS: atom_id res chain seq x y z
N MET A 1 11.79 -18.88 0.66
CA MET A 1 10.46 -18.25 0.61
C MET A 1 10.68 -16.79 0.95
N ASN A 2 10.35 -15.84 0.08
CA ASN A 2 10.62 -14.42 0.35
C ASN A 2 9.69 -13.93 1.45
N GLU A 3 10.27 -13.54 2.58
CA GLU A 3 9.61 -13.26 3.86
C GLU A 3 8.76 -11.95 3.86
N ASN A 4 8.65 -11.27 2.71
CA ASN A 4 8.03 -9.95 2.55
C ASN A 4 6.72 -9.91 1.74
N GLY A 5 6.19 -11.08 1.32
CA GLY A 5 4.99 -11.16 0.47
C GLY A 5 5.24 -10.73 -0.99
N ALA A 6 4.17 -10.58 -1.79
CA ALA A 6 4.29 -10.17 -3.19
C ALA A 6 4.50 -8.65 -3.33
N LYS A 7 5.23 -8.27 -4.40
CA LYS A 7 5.38 -6.87 -4.79
C LYS A 7 4.17 -6.43 -5.63
N LEU A 8 3.42 -5.47 -5.12
CA LEU A 8 2.31 -4.85 -5.84
C LEU A 8 2.81 -3.65 -6.63
N GLU A 9 2.79 -3.74 -7.95
CA GLU A 9 3.22 -2.68 -8.85
C GLU A 9 2.00 -1.94 -9.43
N GLY A 10 2.02 -0.61 -9.28
CA GLY A 10 0.97 0.28 -9.74
C GLY A 10 -0.11 0.55 -8.70
N VAL A 11 -0.71 1.74 -8.80
CA VAL A 11 -1.80 2.19 -7.91
C VAL A 11 -2.98 1.23 -7.96
N LYS A 12 -3.35 0.77 -9.15
CA LYS A 12 -4.45 -0.18 -9.35
C LYS A 12 -4.26 -1.47 -8.55
N ARG A 13 -3.10 -2.11 -8.66
CA ARG A 13 -2.84 -3.39 -7.97
C ARG A 13 -2.82 -3.26 -6.45
N ILE A 14 -2.31 -2.12 -5.95
CA ILE A 14 -2.36 -1.77 -4.53
C ILE A 14 -3.81 -1.56 -4.08
N ALA A 15 -4.62 -0.88 -4.89
CA ALA A 15 -6.02 -0.60 -4.61
C ALA A 15 -6.86 -1.88 -4.57
N ASP A 16 -6.70 -2.76 -5.58
CA ASP A 16 -7.33 -4.08 -5.65
C ASP A 16 -6.99 -4.95 -4.44
N PHE A 17 -5.71 -5.03 -4.05
CA PHE A 17 -5.27 -5.80 -2.89
C PHE A 17 -5.90 -5.30 -1.58
N LEU A 18 -6.07 -3.99 -1.46
CA LEU A 18 -6.60 -3.35 -0.26
C LEU A 18 -8.13 -3.22 -0.26
N GLY A 19 -8.80 -3.55 -1.35
CA GLY A 19 -10.25 -3.38 -1.50
C GLY A 19 -10.70 -1.91 -1.45
N VAL A 20 -9.88 -0.98 -1.93
CA VAL A 20 -10.18 0.46 -1.94
C VAL A 20 -10.10 1.04 -3.34
N ASP A 21 -10.64 2.24 -3.55
CA ASP A 21 -10.46 2.96 -4.81
C ASP A 21 -9.02 3.41 -5.07
N GLU A 22 -8.61 3.45 -6.34
CA GLU A 22 -7.35 4.05 -6.78
C GLU A 22 -7.18 5.49 -6.29
N SER A 23 -8.28 6.25 -6.22
CA SER A 23 -8.30 7.63 -5.72
C SER A 23 -7.84 7.72 -4.26
N THR A 24 -8.20 6.73 -3.45
CA THR A 24 -7.79 6.61 -2.05
C THR A 24 -6.28 6.38 -1.95
N VAL A 25 -5.74 5.45 -2.76
CA VAL A 25 -4.31 5.18 -2.84
C VAL A 25 -3.54 6.43 -3.29
N ARG A 26 -4.03 7.14 -4.32
CA ARG A 26 -3.43 8.40 -4.80
C ARG A 26 -3.45 9.48 -3.72
N ARG A 27 -4.50 9.55 -2.90
CA ARG A 27 -4.58 10.48 -1.77
C ARG A 27 -3.54 10.15 -0.70
N TRP A 28 -3.28 8.87 -0.43
CA TRP A 28 -2.22 8.46 0.51
C TRP A 28 -0.83 8.81 0.00
N ILE A 29 -0.56 8.55 -1.28
CA ILE A 29 0.70 8.93 -1.93
C ILE A 29 0.94 10.44 -1.82
N LYS A 30 -0.10 11.26 -2.01
CA LYS A 30 0.00 12.73 -1.91
C LYS A 30 0.11 13.25 -0.48
N ASN A 31 -0.29 12.47 0.52
CA ASN A 31 -0.31 12.89 1.91
C ASN A 31 0.70 12.10 2.76
N PRO A 32 1.94 12.59 2.88
CA PRO A 32 2.99 11.89 3.63
C PRO A 32 2.65 11.71 5.11
N LYS A 33 1.72 12.50 5.68
CA LYS A 33 1.28 12.35 7.07
C LYS A 33 0.52 11.05 7.33
N ARG A 34 0.03 10.35 6.30
CA ARG A 34 -0.59 9.01 6.45
C ARG A 34 0.44 7.88 6.52
N GLY A 35 1.71 8.15 6.16
CA GLY A 35 2.79 7.17 6.27
C GLY A 35 2.57 5.88 5.48
N ALA A 36 1.78 5.91 4.39
CA ALA A 36 1.53 4.70 3.60
C ALA A 36 2.85 4.18 3.01
N PRO A 37 3.15 2.86 3.10
CA PRO A 37 4.41 2.28 2.65
C PRO A 37 4.45 2.09 1.13
N ILE A 38 4.05 3.12 0.39
CA ILE A 38 4.03 3.15 -1.06
C ILE A 38 5.28 3.90 -1.53
N ARG A 39 6.13 3.21 -2.30
CA ARG A 39 7.38 3.73 -2.82
C ARG A 39 7.26 4.04 -4.31
N LYS A 40 8.12 4.93 -4.81
CA LYS A 40 8.21 5.26 -6.25
C LYS A 40 9.55 4.80 -6.80
N LEU A 41 9.54 3.96 -7.83
CA LEU A 41 10.73 3.48 -8.54
C LEU A 41 10.52 3.62 -10.05
N GLY A 42 11.43 4.33 -10.74
CA GLY A 42 11.36 4.50 -12.19
C GLY A 42 10.05 5.14 -12.69
N GLY A 43 9.47 6.06 -11.90
CA GLY A 43 8.20 6.71 -12.25
C GLY A 43 6.94 5.92 -11.89
N ARG A 44 7.08 4.65 -11.47
CA ARG A 44 5.96 3.79 -11.05
C ARG A 44 5.88 3.68 -9.54
N TYR A 45 4.66 3.56 -9.02
CA TYR A 45 4.43 3.30 -7.60
C TYR A 45 4.41 1.81 -7.33
N PHE A 46 4.94 1.39 -6.19
CA PHE A 46 4.85 0.00 -5.74
C PHE A 46 4.81 -0.06 -4.21
N ALA A 47 4.29 -1.17 -3.69
CA ALA A 47 4.30 -1.48 -2.27
C ALA A 47 4.47 -3.00 -2.08
N TRP A 48 4.94 -3.42 -0.90
CA TRP A 48 4.96 -4.82 -0.51
C TRP A 48 3.69 -5.15 0.25
N GLU A 49 3.12 -6.33 0.01
CA GLU A 49 1.91 -6.78 0.72
C GLU A 49 2.11 -6.77 2.24
N ALA A 50 3.23 -7.31 2.73
CA ALA A 50 3.52 -7.37 4.16
C ALA A 50 3.60 -5.97 4.79
N ASP A 51 4.21 -5.00 4.10
CA ASP A 51 4.29 -3.62 4.57
C ASP A 51 2.88 -2.99 4.66
N LEU A 52 2.04 -3.21 3.64
CA LEU A 52 0.67 -2.68 3.61
C LEU A 52 -0.19 -3.27 4.73
N VAL A 53 -0.11 -4.59 4.94
CA VAL A 53 -0.83 -5.28 6.01
C VAL A 53 -0.36 -4.78 7.38
N ASN A 54 0.96 -4.73 7.62
CA ASN A 54 1.52 -4.23 8.88
C ASN A 54 1.11 -2.77 9.14
N TRP A 55 1.12 -1.94 8.09
CA TRP A 55 0.69 -0.55 8.18
C TRP A 55 -0.79 -0.43 8.55
N LEU A 56 -1.68 -1.21 7.93
CA LEU A 56 -3.11 -1.21 8.26
C LEU A 56 -3.39 -1.76 9.65
N SER A 57 -2.71 -2.83 10.06
CA SER A 57 -2.78 -3.38 11.42
C SER A 57 -2.33 -2.34 12.45
N GLY A 58 -1.23 -1.63 12.19
CA GLY A 58 -0.72 -0.57 13.06
C GLY A 58 -1.62 0.67 13.14
N GLN A 59 -2.50 0.89 12.14
CA GLN A 59 -3.51 1.96 12.17
C GLN A 59 -4.84 1.53 12.81
N GLY A 60 -5.00 0.26 13.19
CA GLY A 60 -6.29 -0.26 13.67
C GLY A 60 -7.39 -0.29 12.60
N LEU A 61 -7.00 -0.34 11.31
CA LEU A 61 -7.93 -0.31 10.17
C LEU A 61 -8.34 -1.72 9.69
N LEU A 62 -7.76 -2.77 10.26
CA LEU A 62 -8.23 -4.15 10.09
C LEU A 62 -9.10 -4.52 11.30
N PRO A 63 -10.34 -5.03 11.11
CA PRO A 63 -11.09 -5.62 12.21
C PRO A 63 -10.32 -6.84 12.74
N ALA A 64 -10.23 -6.94 14.07
CA ALA A 64 -9.68 -8.10 14.77
C ALA A 64 -10.48 -9.37 14.48
#